data_AF-A0A561T3M6-F1
#
_entry.id   AF-A0A561T3M6-F1
#
_cell.length_a   1.000
_cell.length_b   1.000
_cell.length_c   1.000
_cell.angle_alpha   90.00
_cell.angle_beta   90.00
_cell.angle_gamma   90.00
#
_symmetry.space_group_name_H-M   'P 1'
#
loop_
_entity.id
_entity.type
_entity.pdbx_description
1 polymer ?
#
loop_
_entity_poly.entity_id
_entity_poly.type
_entity_poly.pdbx_seq_one_letter_code
_entity_poly.pdbx_strand_id
1 'polypeptide(L)'
;MTERYLGVLGIAEALGVSRHAVHKWRSRYPRDSAHPFPEPDIEIDGAPGWAARRLDEIVQWREGLPGRGAGGGRPSATRQRYLSEALTRGLSRDEADRLLTAMSEEFPEMTEPQVCELLLEKWRGLDEMDEILKRYR
;
A
#
# COMPACT_ATOMS: atom_id res chain seq x y z
N MET A 1 1.40 -14.48 -39.17
CA MET A 1 1.35 -14.57 -37.70
C MET A 1 0.31 -13.58 -37.22
N THR A 2 -0.63 -14.00 -36.39
CA THR A 2 -1.67 -13.11 -35.85
C THR A 2 -1.16 -12.53 -34.54
N GLU A 3 -0.87 -11.23 -34.50
CA GLU A 3 -0.53 -10.56 -33.26
C GLU A 3 -1.80 -10.29 -32.44
N ARG A 4 -1.76 -10.67 -31.16
CA ARG A 4 -2.88 -10.44 -30.23
C ARG A 4 -2.51 -9.27 -29.33
N TYR A 5 -3.40 -8.28 -29.29
CA TYR A 5 -3.29 -7.13 -28.41
C TYR A 5 -4.32 -7.24 -27.29
N LEU A 6 -3.90 -6.90 -26.08
CA LEU A 6 -4.73 -6.81 -24.89
C LEU A 6 -5.07 -5.34 -24.66
N GLY A 7 -6.35 -5.03 -24.57
CA GLY A 7 -6.78 -3.74 -24.04
C GLY A 7 -6.71 -3.72 -22.51
N VAL A 8 -7.13 -2.61 -21.91
CA VAL A 8 -7.19 -2.43 -20.45
C VAL A 8 -7.94 -3.57 -19.75
N LEU A 9 -9.04 -4.07 -20.35
CA LEU A 9 -9.80 -5.20 -19.81
C LEU A 9 -9.01 -6.51 -19.87
N GLY A 10 -8.34 -6.80 -20.97
CA GLY A 10 -7.53 -8.01 -21.12
C GLY A 10 -6.36 -8.06 -20.13
N ILE A 11 -5.72 -6.92 -19.86
CA ILE A 11 -4.69 -6.80 -18.81
C ILE A 11 -5.32 -7.02 -17.42
N ALA A 12 -6.47 -6.40 -17.16
CA ALA A 12 -7.14 -6.50 -15.87
C ALA A 12 -7.51 -7.96 -15.54
N GLU A 13 -8.10 -8.67 -16.50
CA GLU A 13 -8.45 -10.09 -16.41
C GLU A 13 -7.20 -10.95 -16.21
N ALA A 14 -6.16 -10.75 -17.03
CA ALA A 14 -4.94 -11.54 -16.97
C ALA A 14 -4.19 -11.39 -15.63
N LEU A 15 -4.29 -10.23 -14.97
CA LEU A 15 -3.62 -9.93 -13.72
C LEU A 15 -4.51 -10.09 -12.47
N GLY A 16 -5.77 -10.49 -12.63
CA GLY A 16 -6.74 -10.62 -11.54
C GLY A 16 -7.04 -9.30 -10.82
N VAL A 17 -7.08 -8.18 -11.55
CA VAL A 17 -7.35 -6.83 -11.00
C VAL A 17 -8.56 -6.19 -11.68
N SER A 18 -9.04 -5.06 -11.13
CA SER A 18 -10.11 -4.30 -11.78
C SER A 18 -9.59 -3.48 -12.96
N ARG A 19 -10.43 -3.27 -13.98
CA ARG A 19 -10.19 -2.29 -15.06
C ARG A 19 -9.76 -0.92 -14.53
N HIS A 20 -10.38 -0.49 -13.43
CA HIS A 20 -10.09 0.79 -12.80
C HIS A 20 -8.68 0.84 -12.20
N ALA A 21 -8.14 -0.29 -11.71
CA ALA A 21 -6.75 -0.36 -11.24
C ALA A 21 -5.77 -0.06 -12.37
N VAL A 22 -5.97 -0.65 -13.55
CA VAL A 22 -5.12 -0.43 -14.73
C VAL A 22 -5.19 1.03 -15.20
N HIS A 23 -6.39 1.65 -15.19
CA HIS A 23 -6.51 3.09 -15.46
C HIS A 23 -5.76 3.96 -14.45
N LYS A 24 -5.83 3.61 -13.15
CA LYS A 24 -5.07 4.32 -12.11
C LYS A 24 -3.57 4.17 -12.28
N TRP A 25 -3.08 2.99 -12.69
CA TRP A 25 -1.65 2.80 -12.96
C TRP A 25 -1.16 3.74 -14.06
N ARG A 26 -1.87 3.79 -15.19
CA ARG A 26 -1.55 4.71 -16.29
C ARG A 26 -1.55 6.18 -15.87
N SER A 27 -2.49 6.58 -15.03
CA SER A 27 -2.59 7.97 -14.56
C SER A 27 -1.54 8.32 -13.49
N ARG A 28 -1.19 7.39 -12.60
CA ARG A 28 -0.25 7.62 -11.49
C ARG A 28 1.21 7.47 -11.88
N TYR A 29 1.47 6.69 -12.92
CA TYR A 29 2.80 6.38 -13.40
C TYR A 29 2.91 6.76 -14.88
N PRO A 30 2.80 8.05 -15.22
CA PRO A 30 3.05 8.54 -16.57
C PRO A 30 4.52 8.30 -16.98
N ARG A 31 4.82 8.51 -18.27
CA ARG A 31 6.14 8.28 -18.88
C ARG A 31 7.29 9.00 -18.17
N ASP A 32 7.02 10.16 -17.59
CA ASP A 32 7.95 11.01 -16.86
C ASP A 32 8.03 10.71 -15.35
N SER A 33 7.29 9.72 -14.86
CA SER A 33 7.39 9.28 -13.47
C SER A 33 8.65 8.45 -13.20
N ALA A 34 9.03 8.35 -11.93
CA ALA A 34 10.18 7.54 -11.51
C ALA A 34 10.01 6.03 -11.76
N HIS A 35 8.78 5.56 -12.01
CA HIS A 35 8.48 4.15 -12.24
C HIS A 35 7.34 4.01 -13.28
N PRO A 36 7.58 4.41 -14.54
CA PRO A 36 6.53 4.61 -15.55
C PRO A 36 5.82 3.31 -15.89
N PHE A 37 4.49 3.37 -16.03
CA PHE A 37 3.71 2.24 -16.53
C PHE A 37 4.04 1.99 -18.02
N PRO A 38 4.19 0.73 -18.46
CA PRO A 38 4.50 0.41 -19.86
C PRO A 38 3.56 1.08 -20.85
N GLU A 39 4.13 1.79 -21.83
CA GLU A 39 3.37 2.44 -22.90
C GLU A 39 2.67 1.40 -23.79
N PRO A 40 1.45 1.70 -24.28
CA PRO A 40 0.77 0.82 -25.22
C PRO A 40 1.52 0.74 -26.54
N ASP A 41 1.46 -0.42 -27.18
CA ASP A 41 2.04 -0.65 -28.50
C ASP A 41 1.16 -0.07 -29.62
N ILE A 42 -0.16 0.01 -29.38
CA ILE A 42 -1.13 0.51 -30.35
C ILE A 42 -2.25 1.28 -29.65
N GLU A 43 -2.89 2.19 -30.38
CA GLU A 43 -4.14 2.82 -29.99
C GLU A 43 -5.18 2.60 -31.11
N ILE A 44 -6.36 2.08 -30.76
CA ILE A 44 -7.48 1.82 -31.68
C ILE A 44 -8.68 2.58 -31.15
N ASP A 45 -9.18 3.57 -31.89
CA ASP A 45 -10.31 4.42 -31.49
C ASP A 45 -10.16 5.03 -30.08
N GLY A 46 -8.95 5.46 -29.72
CA GLY A 46 -8.62 5.99 -28.39
C GLY A 46 -8.46 4.94 -27.29
N ALA A 47 -8.60 3.66 -27.62
CA ALA A 47 -8.37 2.55 -26.70
C ALA A 47 -6.91 2.05 -26.82
N PRO A 48 -6.14 2.08 -25.72
CA PRO A 48 -4.76 1.59 -25.73
C PRO A 48 -4.71 0.06 -25.74
N GLY A 49 -3.74 -0.49 -26.47
CA GLY A 49 -3.49 -1.92 -26.59
C GLY A 49 -2.02 -2.26 -26.38
N TRP A 50 -1.78 -3.37 -25.67
CA TRP A 50 -0.46 -3.92 -25.42
C TRP A 50 -0.36 -5.29 -26.08
N ALA A 51 0.76 -5.60 -26.73
CA ALA A 51 1.02 -6.92 -27.27
C ALA A 51 0.93 -7.95 -26.14
N ALA A 52 0.20 -9.06 -26.35
CA ALA A 52 -0.04 -10.06 -25.30
C ALA A 52 1.27 -10.62 -24.70
N ARG A 53 2.34 -10.66 -25.50
CA ARG A 53 3.69 -11.07 -25.06
C ARG A 53 4.35 -10.13 -24.04
N ARG A 54 3.86 -8.89 -23.88
CA ARG A 54 4.37 -7.89 -22.94
C ARG A 54 3.67 -7.96 -21.58
N LEU A 55 2.78 -8.94 -21.37
CA LEU A 55 2.12 -9.10 -20.08
C LEU A 55 3.14 -9.29 -18.95
N ASP A 56 4.21 -10.05 -19.20
CA ASP A 56 5.28 -10.30 -18.22
C ASP A 56 6.01 -9.01 -17.81
N GLU A 57 6.18 -8.05 -18.73
CA GLU A 57 6.74 -6.73 -18.43
C GLU A 57 5.84 -5.95 -17.46
N ILE A 58 4.52 -6.02 -17.66
CA ILE A 58 3.53 -5.37 -16.77
C ILE A 58 3.53 -6.04 -15.38
N VAL A 59 3.72 -7.36 -15.32
CA VAL A 59 3.88 -8.09 -14.05
C VAL A 59 5.12 -7.61 -13.31
N GLN A 60 6.28 -7.61 -13.98
CA GLN A 60 7.54 -7.15 -13.39
C GLN A 60 7.46 -5.70 -12.93
N TRP A 61 6.87 -4.83 -13.74
CA TRP A 61 6.60 -3.44 -13.36
C TRP A 61 5.76 -3.36 -12.09
N ARG A 62 4.69 -4.17 -11.98
CA ARG A 62 3.81 -4.16 -10.82
C ARG A 62 4.53 -4.65 -9.56
N GLU A 63 5.41 -5.64 -9.69
CA GLU A 63 6.24 -6.17 -8.59
C GLU A 63 7.31 -5.16 -8.14
N GLY A 64 7.81 -4.33 -9.05
CA GLY A 64 8.75 -3.24 -8.77
C GLY A 64 8.13 -2.01 -8.11
N LEU A 65 6.80 -1.94 -7.98
CA LEU A 65 6.17 -0.83 -7.28
C LEU A 65 6.57 -0.84 -5.80
N PRO A 66 6.96 0.32 -5.22
CA PRO A 66 7.16 0.43 -3.78
C PRO A 66 5.86 -0.07 -3.12
N GLY A 67 6.01 -1.05 -2.22
CA GLY A 67 4.93 -1.97 -1.82
C GLY A 67 3.58 -1.32 -1.52
N ARG A 68 2.50 -2.11 -1.60
CA ARG A 68 1.14 -1.76 -1.14
C ARG A 68 1.21 -1.16 0.28
N GLY A 69 1.35 0.16 0.39
CA GLY A 69 1.62 0.82 1.68
C GLY A 69 2.19 2.24 1.55
N ALA A 70 2.91 2.55 0.48
CA ALA A 70 3.43 3.90 0.22
C ALA A 70 2.34 4.85 -0.34
N GLY A 71 1.37 5.23 0.49
CA GLY A 71 0.46 6.36 0.24
C GLY A 71 -0.83 6.05 -0.53
N GLY A 72 -1.96 6.00 0.19
CA GLY A 72 -3.27 6.32 -0.40
C GLY A 72 -4.35 5.23 -0.36
N GLY A 73 -4.19 4.17 0.42
CA GLY A 73 -5.36 3.46 0.95
C GLY A 73 -5.87 4.20 2.19
N ARG A 74 -7.21 4.29 2.39
CA ARG A 74 -7.74 4.74 3.68
C ARG A 74 -7.16 3.79 4.74
N PRO A 75 -6.37 4.27 5.72
CA PRO A 75 -5.79 3.39 6.71
C PRO A 75 -6.92 2.61 7.39
N SER A 76 -6.69 1.36 7.78
CA SER A 76 -7.68 0.61 8.55
C SER A 76 -8.10 1.45 9.78
N ALA A 77 -9.33 1.27 10.27
CA ALA A 77 -9.79 2.04 11.43
C ALA A 77 -8.83 1.87 12.63
N THR A 78 -8.23 0.69 12.79
CA THR A 78 -7.20 0.40 13.78
C THR A 78 -5.91 1.19 13.52
N ARG A 79 -5.41 1.25 12.28
CA ARG A 79 -4.22 2.07 11.97
C ARG A 79 -4.46 3.56 12.21
N GLN A 80 -5.66 4.07 11.92
CA GLN A 80 -5.99 5.47 12.22
C GLN A 80 -5.97 5.73 13.73
N ARG A 81 -6.54 4.84 14.54
CA ARG A 81 -6.51 4.94 16.01
C ARG A 81 -5.07 4.93 16.53
N TYR A 82 -4.26 3.98 16.06
CA TYR A 82 -2.83 3.93 16.38
C TYR A 82 -2.10 5.24 16.06
N LEU A 83 -2.25 5.77 14.84
CA LEU A 83 -1.58 7.01 14.44
C LEU A 83 -2.04 8.22 15.26
N SER A 84 -3.33 8.32 15.56
CA SER A 84 -3.85 9.39 16.44
C SER A 84 -3.27 9.29 17.85
N GLU A 85 -3.18 8.07 18.39
CA GLU A 85 -2.67 7.81 19.75
C GLU A 85 -1.14 7.97 19.86
N ALA A 86 -0.42 7.73 18.75
CA ALA A 86 1.00 8.03 18.63
C ALA A 86 1.24 9.55 18.69
N LEU A 87 0.43 10.33 17.96
CA LEU A 87 0.50 11.79 17.96
C LEU A 87 0.22 12.40 19.33
N THR A 88 -0.76 11.86 20.09
CA THR A 88 -1.03 12.35 21.46
C THR A 88 0.14 12.09 22.42
N ARG A 89 0.98 11.08 22.12
CA ARG A 89 2.23 10.77 22.83
C ARG A 89 3.46 11.52 22.31
N GLY A 90 3.28 12.40 21.31
CA GLY A 90 4.35 13.23 20.76
C GLY A 90 5.20 12.53 19.69
N LEU A 91 4.80 11.36 19.20
CA LEU A 91 5.45 10.72 18.05
C LEU A 91 4.99 11.42 16.76
N SER A 92 5.95 11.76 15.90
CA SER A 92 5.64 12.13 14.52
C SER A 92 5.07 10.94 13.74
N ARG A 93 4.39 11.23 12.64
CA ARG A 93 3.86 10.19 11.76
C ARG A 93 4.94 9.23 11.26
N ASP A 94 6.10 9.76 10.89
CA ASP A 94 7.22 8.96 10.40
C ASP A 94 7.85 8.09 11.50
N GLU A 95 7.85 8.56 12.76
CA GLU A 95 8.27 7.75 13.91
C GLU A 95 7.27 6.63 14.21
N ALA A 96 5.97 6.93 14.14
CA ALA A 96 4.93 5.91 14.29
C ALA A 96 5.01 4.86 13.17
N ASP A 97 5.20 5.28 11.92
CA ASP A 97 5.34 4.36 10.79
C ASP A 97 6.61 3.50 10.90
N ARG A 98 7.73 4.06 11.38
CA ARG A 98 8.95 3.29 11.68
C ARG A 98 8.73 2.27 12.79
N LEU A 99 8.06 2.64 13.88
CA LEU A 99 7.74 1.72 14.98
C LEU A 99 6.83 0.59 14.51
N LEU A 100 5.79 0.90 13.73
CA LEU A 100 4.88 -0.10 13.17
C LEU A 100 5.61 -1.08 12.25
N THR A 101 6.55 -0.58 11.44
CA THR A 101 7.40 -1.41 10.57
C THR A 101 8.27 -2.34 11.41
N ALA A 102 9.00 -1.81 12.39
CA ALA A 102 9.88 -2.60 13.26
C ALA A 102 9.10 -3.70 14.01
N MET A 103 7.91 -3.39 14.52
CA MET A 103 7.07 -4.38 15.20
C MET A 103 6.52 -5.44 14.24
N SER A 104 6.24 -5.08 12.99
CA SER A 104 5.79 -6.06 11.99
C SER A 104 6.92 -6.99 11.56
N GLU A 105 8.17 -6.52 11.60
CA GLU A 105 9.37 -7.34 11.37
C GLU A 105 9.69 -8.25 12.55
N GLU A 106 9.48 -7.79 13.78
CA GLU A 106 9.69 -8.57 15.01
C GLU A 106 8.65 -9.68 15.19
N PHE A 107 7.42 -9.44 14.75
CA PHE A 107 6.30 -10.38 14.83
C PHE A 107 5.73 -10.71 13.44
N PRO A 108 6.48 -11.45 12.59
CA PRO A 108 6.07 -11.73 11.21
C PRO A 108 4.78 -12.58 11.11
N GLU A 109 4.38 -13.26 12.18
CA GLU A 109 3.12 -13.99 12.29
C GLU A 109 1.90 -13.08 12.52
N MET A 110 2.12 -11.81 12.87
CA MET A 110 1.06 -10.84 13.13
C MET A 110 0.80 -9.98 11.89
N THR A 111 -0.48 -9.75 11.61
CA THR A 111 -0.90 -8.77 10.60
C THR A 111 -0.74 -7.34 11.13
N GLU A 112 -0.53 -6.36 10.24
CA GLU A 112 -0.42 -4.93 10.63
C GLU A 112 -1.54 -4.44 11.58
N PRO A 113 -2.84 -4.78 11.38
CA PRO A 113 -3.88 -4.41 12.34
C PRO A 113 -3.67 -5.04 13.74
N GLN A 114 -3.20 -6.27 13.82
CA GLN A 114 -2.91 -6.93 15.11
C GLN A 114 -1.73 -6.26 15.82
N VAL A 115 -0.70 -5.86 15.06
CA VAL A 115 0.43 -5.09 15.61
C VAL A 115 -0.03 -3.73 16.13
N CYS A 116 -0.92 -3.04 15.41
CA CYS A 116 -1.49 -1.78 15.86
C CYS A 116 -2.31 -1.94 17.16
N GLU A 117 -3.15 -2.98 17.28
CA GLU A 117 -3.89 -3.26 18.53
C GLU A 117 -2.92 -3.57 19.68
N LEU A 118 -1.87 -4.38 19.46
CA LEU A 118 -0.85 -4.69 20.47
C LEU A 118 -0.16 -3.42 20.99
N LEU A 119 0.18 -2.49 20.11
CA LEU A 119 0.80 -1.21 20.48
C LEU A 119 -0.15 -0.34 21.30
N LEU A 120 -1.43 -0.27 20.91
CA LEU A 120 -2.46 0.46 21.66
C LEU A 120 -2.66 -0.15 23.06
N GLU A 121 -2.68 -1.47 23.19
CA GLU A 121 -2.82 -2.16 24.48
C GLU A 121 -1.62 -1.92 25.39
N LYS A 122 -0.39 -1.97 24.84
CA LYS A 122 0.83 -1.65 25.59
C LYS A 122 0.80 -0.22 26.14
N TRP A 123 0.35 0.74 25.34
CA TRP A 123 0.24 2.12 25.78
C TRP A 123 -0.82 2.30 26.87
N ARG A 124 -2.00 1.68 26.73
CA ARG A 124 -3.03 1.71 27.77
C ARG A 124 -2.50 1.18 29.12
N GLY A 125 -1.75 0.07 29.09
CA GLY A 125 -1.15 -0.47 30.31
C GLY A 125 -0.13 0.46 30.96
N LEU A 126 0.65 1.21 30.16
CA LEU A 126 1.58 2.22 30.69
C LEU A 126 0.85 3.39 31.34
N ASP A 127 -0.25 3.85 30.75
CA ASP A 127 -1.06 4.95 31.29
C ASP A 127 -1.70 4.56 32.63
N GLU A 128 -2.25 3.34 32.72
CA GLU A 128 -2.82 2.78 33.96
C GLU A 128 -1.75 2.71 35.08
N MET A 129 -0.54 2.29 34.74
CA MET A 129 0.57 2.27 35.70
C MET A 129 0.98 3.67 36.17
N ASP A 130 1.07 4.65 35.27
CA ASP A 130 1.41 6.04 35.64
C ASP A 130 0.33 6.68 36.52
N GLU A 131 -0.95 6.41 36.26
CA GLU A 131 -2.06 6.88 37.10
C GLU A 131 -1.99 6.29 38.52
N ILE A 132 -1.72 4.97 38.62
CA ILE A 132 -1.51 4.30 39.90
C ILE A 132 -0.36 4.96 40.65
N LEU A 133 0.80 5.15 40.00
CA LEU A 133 1.98 5.75 40.63
C LEU A 133 1.73 7.19 41.11
N LYS A 134 0.99 8.00 40.33
CA LYS A 134 0.59 9.36 40.75
C LYS A 134 -0.29 9.36 41.99
N ARG A 135 -1.16 8.36 42.15
CA ARG A 135 -2.05 8.25 43.32
C ARG A 135 -1.32 7.89 44.61
N TYR A 136 -0.14 7.29 44.51
CA TYR A 136 0.72 6.91 45.64
C TYR A 136 1.83 7.92 45.94
N ARG A 137 1.82 9.10 45.30
CA ARG A 137 2.77 10.20 45.53
C ARG A 137 2.12 11.34 46.29
#